data_AF-A0A5K1GIZ5-F1
#
_entry.id   AF-A0A5K1GIZ5-F1
#
_cell.length_a   1.000
_cell.length_b   1.000
_cell.length_c   1.000
_cell.angle_alpha   90.00
_cell.angle_beta   90.00
_cell.angle_gamma   90.00
#
_symmetry.space_group_name_H-M   'P 1'
#
loop_
_entity.id
_entity.type
_entity.pdbx_description
1 polymer ?
#
loop_
_entity_poly.entity_id
_entity_poly.type
_entity_poly.pdbx_seq_one_letter_code
_entity_poly.pdbx_strand_id
1 'polypeptide(L)' 'DELLWSAAWLFRATGDSYYMNYVINNAVEMGGTQIAITEFSWDNKYAGLQILLSK' A
#
# COMPACT_ATOMS: atom_id res chain seq x y z
N ASP A 1 6.91 2.19 -3.72
CA ASP A 1 6.14 1.73 -2.53
C ASP A 1 5.63 2.87 -1.66
N GLU A 2 6.36 3.97 -1.54
CA GLU A 2 6.07 5.09 -0.64
C GLU A 2 4.74 5.78 -0.94
N LEU A 3 4.39 5.93 -2.23
CA LEU A 3 3.10 6.51 -2.62
C LEU A 3 1.93 5.63 -2.16
N LEU A 4 2.01 4.31 -2.37
CA LEU A 4 0.99 3.38 -1.89
C LEU A 4 0.93 3.33 -0.36
N TRP A 5 2.10 3.37 0.31
CA TRP A 5 2.19 3.41 1.77
C TRP A 5 1.52 4.65 2.35
N SER A 6 1.81 5.83 1.79
CA SER A 6 1.20 7.09 2.23
C SER A 6 -0.31 7.11 1.99
N ALA A 7 -0.78 6.62 0.83
CA ALA A 7 -2.20 6.57 0.51
C ALA A 7 -2.96 5.60 1.44
N ALA A 8 -2.38 4.45 1.78
CA ALA A 8 -2.98 3.53 2.74
C ALA A 8 -3.08 4.14 4.16
N TRP A 9 -2.06 4.89 4.59
CA TRP A 9 -2.12 5.63 5.86
C TRP A 9 -3.13 6.78 5.84
N LEU A 10 -3.23 7.52 4.74
CA LEU A 10 -4.24 8.57 4.57
C LEU A 10 -5.65 7.99 4.59
N PHE A 11 -5.89 6.86 3.92
CA PHE A 11 -7.17 6.14 4.03
C PHE A 11 -7.48 5.77 5.48
N ARG A 12 -6.51 5.19 6.19
CA ARG A 12 -6.70 4.79 7.60
C ARG A 12 -6.97 5.99 8.53
N ALA A 13 -6.37 7.14 8.25
CA ALA A 13 -6.53 8.34 9.07
C ALA A 13 -7.83 9.11 8.76
N THR A 14 -8.29 9.08 7.51
CA THR A 14 -9.39 9.94 7.04
C THR A 14 -10.69 9.19 6.75
N GLY A 15 -10.61 7.89 6.43
CA GLY A 15 -11.72 7.10 5.92
C GLY A 15 -12.15 7.45 4.49
N ASP A 16 -11.41 8.33 3.79
CA ASP A 16 -11.76 8.75 2.44
C ASP A 16 -11.43 7.67 1.39
N SER A 17 -12.47 7.17 0.74
CA SER A 17 -12.38 6.10 -0.28
C SER A 17 -11.57 6.49 -1.50
N TYR A 18 -11.32 7.79 -1.73
CA TYR A 18 -10.38 8.27 -2.75
C TYR A 18 -9.00 7.62 -2.61
N TYR A 19 -8.46 7.59 -1.40
CA TYR A 19 -7.12 7.05 -1.15
C TYR A 19 -7.08 5.53 -1.30
N MET A 20 -8.16 4.83 -0.92
CA MET A 20 -8.27 3.39 -1.13
C MET A 20 -8.34 3.05 -2.63
N ASN A 21 -9.11 3.81 -3.40
CA ASN A 21 -9.19 3.64 -4.86
C ASN A 21 -7.84 3.92 -5.53
N TYR A 22 -7.10 4.93 -5.06
CA TYR A 22 -5.75 5.20 -5.54
C TYR A 22 -4.83 4.00 -5.31
N VAL A 23 -4.85 3.40 -4.11
CA VAL A 23 -4.05 2.21 -3.81
C VAL A 23 -4.45 1.04 -4.70
N ILE A 24 -5.74 0.72 -4.84
CA ILE A 24 -6.22 -0.41 -5.64
C ILE A 24 -5.81 -0.26 -7.11
N ASN A 25 -6.03 0.93 -7.69
CA ASN A 25 -5.78 1.18 -9.11
C ASN A 25 -4.28 1.16 -9.46
N ASN A 26 -3.40 1.51 -8.51
CA ASN A 26 -1.96 1.61 -8.75
C ASN A 26 -1.16 0.43 -8.18
N ALA A 27 -1.72 -0.39 -7.27
CA ALA A 27 -0.98 -1.45 -6.60
C ALA A 27 -0.48 -2.54 -7.56
N VAL A 28 -1.20 -2.80 -8.65
CA VAL A 28 -0.81 -3.78 -9.67
C VAL A 28 0.38 -3.26 -10.49
N GLU A 29 0.29 -2.05 -11.03
CA GLU A 29 1.35 -1.45 -11.86
C GLU A 29 2.61 -1.12 -11.05
N MET A 30 2.45 -0.75 -9.78
CA MET A 30 3.57 -0.44 -8.89
C MET A 30 4.16 -1.67 -8.18
N GLY A 31 3.79 -2.90 -8.57
CA GLY A 31 4.38 -4.13 -8.03
C GLY A 31 3.97 -4.47 -6.59
N GLY A 32 2.98 -3.78 -6.02
CA GLY A 32 2.56 -3.95 -4.63
C GLY A 32 1.77 -5.23 -4.34
N THR A 33 1.29 -5.93 -5.36
CA THR A 33 0.53 -7.19 -5.23
C THR A 33 1.15 -8.38 -5.95
N GLN A 34 2.15 -8.17 -6.82
CA GLN A 34 2.65 -9.22 -7.72
C GLN A 34 3.89 -9.95 -7.20
N ILE A 35 4.63 -9.35 -6.27
CA ILE A 35 5.83 -9.96 -5.70
C ILE A 35 5.52 -10.36 -4.26
N ALA A 36 5.76 -11.62 -3.92
CA ALA A 36 5.79 -12.08 -2.54
C ALA A 36 7.01 -11.46 -1.85
N ILE A 37 6.84 -10.22 -1.37
CA ILE A 37 7.90 -9.46 -0.73
C ILE A 37 7.94 -9.88 0.73
N THR A 38 9.00 -10.58 1.11
CA THR A 38 9.22 -11.10 2.47
C THR A 38 9.98 -10.11 3.36
N GLU A 39 10.38 -8.96 2.82
CA GLU A 39 11.19 -7.96 3.52
C GLU A 39 10.43 -6.65 3.74
N PHE A 40 10.59 -6.10 4.95
CA PHE A 40 10.13 -4.76 5.32
C PHE A 40 11.34 -3.97 5.85
N SER A 41 11.64 -2.84 5.21
CA SER A 41 12.78 -2.00 5.57
C SER A 41 12.49 -0.52 5.35
N TRP A 42 13.42 0.35 5.75
CA TRP A 42 13.34 1.79 5.50
C TRP A 42 13.31 2.14 4.01
N ASP A 43 13.72 1.24 3.12
CA ASP A 43 13.71 1.37 1.66
C ASP A 43 12.56 0.59 0.99
N ASN A 44 11.99 -0.43 1.67
CA ASN A 44 10.93 -1.25 1.09
C ASN A 44 9.73 -1.45 2.04
N LYS A 45 8.56 -0.87 1.71
CA LYS A 45 7.32 -0.97 2.52
C LYS A 45 6.26 -1.92 1.98
N TYR A 46 6.51 -2.67 0.90
CA TYR A 46 5.46 -3.45 0.26
C TYR A 46 4.85 -4.53 1.17
N ALA A 47 5.67 -5.22 1.97
CA ALA A 47 5.17 -6.19 2.95
C ALA A 47 4.24 -5.54 4.00
N GLY A 48 4.59 -4.33 4.46
CA GLY A 48 3.77 -3.57 5.40
C GLY A 48 2.45 -3.10 4.78
N LEU A 49 2.49 -2.65 3.52
CA LEU A 49 1.32 -2.25 2.76
C LEU A 49 0.33 -3.41 2.59
N GLN A 50 0.80 -4.60 2.22
CA GLN A 50 -0.06 -5.77 2.04
C GLN A 50 -0.78 -6.16 3.34
N ILE A 51 -0.09 -6.14 4.49
CA ILE A 51 -0.71 -6.39 5.81
C ILE A 51 -1.69 -5.28 6.20
N LEU A 52 -1.38 -4.02 5.88
CA LEU A 52 -2.26 -2.89 6.20
C LEU A 52 -3.58 -2.95 5.42
N LEU A 53 -3.53 -3.41 4.17
CA LEU A 53 -4.70 -3.57 3.30
C LEU A 53 -5.48 -4.88 3.53
N SER A 54 -4.92 -5.85 4.27
CA SER A 54 -5.60 -7.11 4.59
C SER A 54 -6.56 -7.03 5.78
N LYS A 55 -6.69 -5.86 6.42
CA LYS A 55 -7.56 -5.60 7.56
C LYS A 55 -8.78 -4.81 7.14
#